data_AF-A0A925K382-F1
#
_entry.id   AF-A0A925K382-F1
#
_cell.length_a   1.000
_cell.length_b   1.000
_cell.length_c   1.000
_cell.angle_alpha   90.00
_cell.angle_beta   90.00
_cell.angle_gamma   90.00
#
_symmetry.space_group_name_H-M   'P 1'
#
loop_
_entity.id
_entity.type
_entity.pdbx_description
1 polymer ?
#
loop_
_entity_poly.entity_id
_entity_poly.type
_entity_poly.pdbx_seq_one_letter_code
_entity_poly.pdbx_strand_id
1 'polypeptide(L)'
;MDTTLIPTAGHGHLKEAVTKKAHIHFDENHALHELKHFLPSQQALKDFIHHNSLHAFQHMKFYDAIFKASKIFGFQVSLQLPEFRQLYDNGRIRKDVLEMVIANKKGKQAVEDWKQKLIHGEYETINHPRIGQLRCHWKESYAIDLDNHVHPLLFRILCSFLDQGIAIVQFPVSGQSFLESIKIIEQNSFVSFFKTKKVKELFLSG
;
A
#
# COMPACT_ATOMS: atom_id res chain seq x y z
N MET A 1 -20.98 13.80 -9.88
CA MET A 1 -22.18 12.95 -10.03
C MET A 1 -22.93 13.53 -11.19
N ASP A 2 -22.61 13.07 -12.40
CA ASP A 2 -23.44 13.31 -13.57
C ASP A 2 -24.22 12.03 -13.80
N THR A 3 -25.49 12.10 -13.44
CA THR A 3 -26.48 11.05 -13.60
C THR A 3 -27.15 11.30 -14.95
N THR A 4 -26.56 10.81 -16.02
CA THR A 4 -27.21 10.75 -17.33
C THR A 4 -27.85 9.38 -17.52
N LEU A 5 -29.17 9.37 -17.42
CA LEU A 5 -30.05 8.26 -17.78
C LEU A 5 -29.86 7.93 -19.27
N ILE A 6 -29.47 6.69 -19.57
CA ILE A 6 -29.41 6.17 -20.95
C ILE A 6 -30.73 5.44 -21.23
N PRO A 7 -31.52 5.83 -22.25
CA PRO A 7 -32.72 5.10 -22.65
C PRO A 7 -32.36 3.83 -23.41
N THR A 8 -33.17 2.80 -23.19
CA THR A 8 -33.12 1.50 -23.86
C THR A 8 -33.60 1.54 -25.31
N ALA A 9 -33.01 0.63 -26.10
CA ALA A 9 -33.48 -0.01 -27.34
C ALA A 9 -32.97 0.53 -28.69
N GLY A 10 -32.36 -0.38 -29.47
CA GLY A 10 -32.10 -0.22 -30.90
C GLY A 10 -30.96 -1.10 -31.40
N HIS A 11 -31.29 -2.27 -31.96
CA HIS A 11 -30.37 -3.18 -32.64
C HIS A 11 -29.68 -2.53 -33.85
N GLY A 12 -28.37 -2.73 -34.01
CA GLY A 12 -27.69 -2.50 -35.28
C GLY A 12 -26.18 -2.32 -35.20
N HIS A 13 -25.45 -3.27 -35.81
CA HIS A 13 -24.04 -3.21 -36.22
C HIS A 13 -22.97 -3.33 -35.11
N LEU A 14 -22.63 -4.58 -34.80
CA LEU A 14 -21.34 -4.98 -34.26
C LEU A 14 -20.23 -4.59 -35.25
N LYS A 15 -19.52 -3.48 -34.97
CA LYS A 15 -18.18 -3.24 -35.51
C LYS A 15 -17.18 -3.74 -34.48
N GLU A 16 -16.40 -4.74 -34.88
CA GLU A 16 -15.28 -5.31 -34.14
C GLU A 16 -14.30 -4.19 -33.75
N ALA A 17 -14.32 -3.80 -32.48
CA ALA A 17 -13.27 -3.00 -31.89
C ALA A 17 -12.08 -3.92 -31.60
N VAL A 18 -11.12 -3.92 -32.53
CA VAL A 18 -9.81 -4.55 -32.37
C VAL A 18 -9.16 -4.00 -31.11
N THR A 19 -9.18 -4.81 -30.05
CA THR A 19 -8.56 -4.49 -28.77
C THR A 19 -7.05 -4.57 -28.95
N LYS A 20 -6.39 -3.43 -29.16
CA LYS A 20 -4.92 -3.35 -29.05
C LYS A 20 -4.56 -3.61 -27.58
N LYS A 21 -4.20 -4.85 -27.25
CA LYS A 21 -3.48 -5.18 -26.02
C LYS A 21 -2.16 -4.42 -26.06
N ALA A 22 -2.04 -3.35 -25.28
CA ALA A 22 -0.74 -2.76 -24.99
C ALA A 22 0.07 -3.84 -24.26
N HIS A 23 1.09 -4.39 -24.91
CA HIS A 23 2.09 -5.20 -24.24
C HIS A 23 2.85 -4.27 -23.28
N ILE A 24 2.47 -4.29 -22.01
CA ILE A 24 3.24 -3.66 -20.95
C ILE A 24 4.53 -4.48 -20.84
N HIS A 25 5.62 -3.96 -21.39
CA HIS A 25 6.94 -4.55 -21.24
C HIS A 25 7.33 -4.46 -19.76
N PHE A 26 7.50 -5.61 -19.10
CA PHE A 26 7.97 -5.65 -17.72
C PHE A 26 9.47 -5.33 -17.69
N ASP A 27 9.85 -4.28 -16.97
CA ASP A 27 11.24 -3.94 -16.69
C ASP A 27 11.54 -4.26 -15.22
N GLU A 28 12.29 -5.33 -15.00
CA GLU A 28 12.66 -5.80 -13.67
C GLU A 28 13.48 -4.77 -12.89
N ASN A 29 14.45 -4.12 -13.55
CA ASN A 29 15.33 -3.16 -12.90
C ASN A 29 14.56 -1.92 -12.44
N HIS A 30 13.67 -1.42 -13.30
CA HIS A 30 12.80 -0.31 -12.95
C HIS A 30 11.86 -0.69 -11.79
N ALA A 31 11.23 -1.88 -11.83
CA ALA A 31 10.36 -2.34 -10.77
C ALA A 31 11.10 -2.48 -9.42
N LEU A 32 12.30 -3.05 -9.42
CA LEU A 32 13.13 -3.18 -8.22
C LEU A 32 13.57 -1.81 -7.69
N HIS A 33 13.91 -0.86 -8.57
CA HIS A 33 14.25 0.51 -8.18
C HIS A 33 13.08 1.19 -7.46
N GLU A 34 11.87 1.08 -8.00
CA GLU A 34 10.65 1.63 -7.39
C GLU A 34 10.34 0.96 -6.05
N LEU A 35 10.43 -0.37 -5.98
CA LEU A 35 10.18 -1.13 -4.75
C LEU A 35 11.14 -0.77 -3.63
N LYS A 36 12.42 -0.51 -3.95
CA LYS A 36 13.43 -0.09 -2.97
C LYS A 36 13.00 1.15 -2.18
N HIS A 37 12.29 2.09 -2.80
CA HIS A 37 11.83 3.31 -2.12
C HIS A 37 10.75 3.04 -1.06
N PHE A 38 10.06 1.91 -1.13
CA PHE A 38 9.07 1.49 -0.13
C PHE A 38 9.66 0.60 0.97
N LEU A 39 10.89 0.14 0.81
CA LEU A 39 11.60 -0.66 1.80
C LEU A 39 12.37 0.26 2.75
N PRO A 40 12.49 -0.11 4.04
CA PRO A 40 13.35 0.63 4.96
C PRO A 40 14.79 0.60 4.44
N SER A 41 15.36 1.78 4.21
CA SER A 41 16.74 1.95 3.73
C SER A 41 17.78 1.91 4.86
N GLN A 42 17.34 1.88 6.12
CA GLN A 42 18.21 1.90 7.28
C GLN A 42 18.42 0.49 7.81
N GLN A 43 19.67 0.23 8.17
CA GLN A 43 20.05 -0.96 8.92
C GLN A 43 19.58 -0.85 10.37
N ALA A 44 19.51 -1.96 11.08
CA ALA A 44 19.15 -1.97 12.49
C ALA A 44 20.15 -1.11 13.28
N LEU A 45 19.72 0.07 13.74
CA LEU A 45 20.53 0.92 14.61
C LEU A 45 20.26 0.56 16.07
N LYS A 46 21.28 0.74 16.92
CA LYS A 46 21.19 0.60 18.38
C LYS A 46 20.19 1.59 19.00
N ASP A 47 19.97 2.73 18.33
CA ASP A 47 19.03 3.78 18.74
C ASP A 47 17.85 3.86 17.78
N PHE A 48 16.65 4.07 18.34
CA PHE A 48 15.40 4.14 17.57
C PHE A 48 15.33 5.45 16.77
N ILE A 49 15.55 5.40 15.47
CA ILE A 49 15.27 6.51 14.56
C ILE A 49 13.94 6.23 13.86
N HIS A 50 12.99 7.15 13.98
CA HIS A 50 11.70 7.03 13.33
C HIS A 50 11.86 7.15 11.81
N HIS A 51 11.67 6.05 11.08
CA HIS A 51 11.46 6.14 9.64
C HIS A 51 10.08 6.69 9.36
N ASN A 52 10.03 7.87 8.75
CA ASN A 52 8.78 8.36 8.18
C ASN A 52 8.44 7.49 6.96
N SER A 53 7.43 6.63 7.08
CA SER A 53 6.92 5.79 5.98
C SER A 53 6.46 6.60 4.76
N LEU A 54 6.28 7.93 4.91
CA LEU A 54 5.98 8.84 3.81
C LEU A 54 7.20 9.22 2.96
N HIS A 55 8.41 8.78 3.30
CA HIS A 55 9.63 9.08 2.53
C HIS A 55 9.49 8.67 1.06
N ALA A 56 8.85 7.52 0.79
CA ALA A 56 8.57 7.02 -0.55
C ALA A 56 7.75 8.00 -1.43
N PHE A 57 7.05 8.96 -0.82
CA PHE A 57 6.18 9.92 -1.50
C PHE A 57 6.71 11.35 -1.46
N GLN A 58 7.95 11.58 -1.04
CA GLN A 58 8.54 12.93 -0.93
C GLN A 58 8.61 13.68 -2.26
N HIS A 59 8.68 12.96 -3.38
CA HIS A 59 8.66 13.54 -4.72
C HIS A 59 7.26 14.04 -5.14
N MET A 60 6.20 13.72 -4.38
CA MET A 60 4.83 14.13 -4.66
C MET A 60 4.46 15.40 -3.90
N LYS A 61 3.44 16.12 -4.38
CA LYS A 61 2.84 17.21 -3.61
C LYS A 61 2.25 16.68 -2.32
N PHE A 62 2.33 17.47 -1.25
CA PHE A 62 1.96 17.07 0.11
C PHE A 62 0.61 16.33 0.20
N TYR A 63 -0.48 16.92 -0.31
CA TYR A 63 -1.81 16.30 -0.24
C TYR A 63 -1.90 15.01 -1.07
N ASP A 64 -1.31 14.99 -2.27
CA ASP A 64 -1.30 13.80 -3.12
C ASP A 64 -0.51 12.66 -2.45
N ALA A 65 0.62 13.00 -1.80
CA ALA A 65 1.48 12.07 -1.07
C ALA A 65 0.72 11.42 0.09
N ILE A 66 0.13 12.23 0.98
CA ILE A 66 -0.53 11.71 2.18
C ILE A 66 -1.79 10.91 1.84
N PHE A 67 -2.60 11.33 0.84
CA PHE A 67 -3.79 10.57 0.45
C PHE A 67 -3.44 9.27 -0.27
N LYS A 68 -2.36 9.27 -1.08
CA LYS A 68 -1.85 8.03 -1.68
C LYS A 68 -1.34 7.06 -0.62
N ALA A 69 -0.55 7.54 0.34
CA ALA A 69 -0.06 6.74 1.45
C ALA A 69 -1.21 6.21 2.32
N SER A 70 -2.18 7.06 2.64
CA SER A 70 -3.40 6.70 3.35
C SER A 70 -4.11 5.53 2.68
N LYS A 71 -4.35 5.59 1.36
CA LYS A 71 -4.99 4.49 0.61
C LYS A 71 -4.18 3.19 0.61
N ILE A 72 -2.84 3.29 0.58
CA ILE A 72 -1.96 2.11 0.56
C ILE A 72 -1.93 1.44 1.93
N PHE A 73 -1.71 2.22 2.99
CA PHE A 73 -1.42 1.72 4.34
C PHE A 73 -2.61 1.73 5.30
N GLY A 74 -3.71 2.41 4.96
CA GLY A 74 -4.92 2.50 5.79
C GLY A 74 -4.87 3.57 6.89
N PHE A 75 -3.78 4.33 7.01
CA PHE A 75 -3.66 5.33 8.07
C PHE A 75 -4.52 6.58 7.80
N GLN A 76 -4.98 7.22 8.87
CA GLN A 76 -5.60 8.54 8.80
C GLN A 76 -4.51 9.61 8.76
N VAL A 77 -4.52 10.43 7.72
CA VAL A 77 -3.52 11.48 7.47
C VAL A 77 -4.07 12.90 7.68
N SER A 78 -5.38 13.01 7.87
CA SER A 78 -6.09 14.23 8.18
C SER A 78 -7.25 13.93 9.13
N LEU A 79 -7.83 15.00 9.67
CA LEU A 79 -9.14 14.92 10.32
C LEU A 79 -10.15 14.24 9.40
N GLN A 80 -11.06 13.51 10.00
CA GLN A 80 -12.18 12.86 9.35
C GLN A 80 -13.30 13.87 9.08
N LEU A 81 -14.23 13.51 8.20
CA LEU A 81 -15.35 14.36 7.85
C LEU A 81 -16.18 14.83 9.06
N PRO A 82 -16.49 14.00 10.08
CA PRO A 82 -17.22 14.45 11.26
C PRO A 82 -16.47 15.54 12.04
N GLU A 83 -15.15 15.44 12.13
CA GLU A 83 -14.31 16.42 12.83
C GLU A 83 -14.29 17.75 12.06
N PHE A 84 -14.19 17.71 10.73
CA PHE A 84 -14.31 18.92 9.91
C PHE A 84 -15.70 19.56 10.04
N ARG A 85 -16.77 18.78 10.15
CA ARG A 85 -18.13 19.31 10.40
C ARG A 85 -18.24 19.96 11.76
N GLN A 86 -17.69 19.36 12.81
CA GLN A 86 -17.63 19.98 14.14
C GLN A 86 -16.85 21.30 14.13
N LEU A 87 -15.74 21.38 13.38
CA LEU A 87 -14.99 22.61 13.20
C LEU A 87 -15.77 23.68 12.41
N TYR A 88 -16.68 23.28 11.54
CA TYR A 88 -17.60 24.20 10.88
C TYR A 88 -18.70 24.68 11.83
N ASP A 89 -19.33 23.76 12.56
CA ASP A 89 -20.42 24.05 13.49
C ASP A 89 -19.97 24.97 14.64
N ASN A 90 -18.73 24.81 15.12
CA ASN A 90 -18.15 25.67 16.16
C ASN A 90 -17.53 26.98 15.62
N GLY A 91 -17.64 27.23 14.31
CA GLY A 91 -17.19 28.46 13.67
C GLY A 91 -15.68 28.59 13.44
N ARG A 92 -14.87 27.58 13.77
CA ARG A 92 -13.43 27.57 13.42
C ARG A 92 -13.21 27.56 11.92
N ILE A 93 -14.03 26.82 11.18
CA ILE A 93 -14.14 26.92 9.72
C ILE A 93 -15.25 27.93 9.42
N ARG A 94 -14.85 29.12 8.97
CA ARG A 94 -15.81 30.17 8.70
C ARG A 94 -16.64 29.89 7.45
N LYS A 95 -17.93 30.23 7.53
CA LYS A 95 -18.90 30.03 6.45
C LYS A 95 -18.55 30.78 5.18
N ASP A 96 -18.10 32.03 5.29
CA ASP A 96 -17.66 32.87 4.16
C ASP A 96 -16.51 32.22 3.39
N VAL A 97 -15.53 31.68 4.10
CA VAL A 97 -14.37 31.01 3.50
C VAL A 97 -14.80 29.71 2.80
N LEU A 98 -15.68 28.92 3.42
CA LEU A 98 -16.18 27.69 2.81
C LEU A 98 -16.94 27.97 1.52
N GLU A 99 -17.86 28.94 1.53
CA GLU A 99 -18.65 29.35 0.36
C GLU A 99 -17.75 29.90 -0.77
N MET A 100 -16.75 30.72 -0.42
CA MET A 100 -15.74 31.21 -1.37
C MET A 100 -14.96 30.06 -2.02
N VAL A 101 -14.49 29.09 -1.24
CA VAL A 101 -13.72 27.95 -1.77
C VAL A 101 -14.59 27.06 -2.67
N ILE A 102 -15.85 26.82 -2.30
CA ILE A 102 -16.80 26.09 -3.13
C ILE A 102 -17.05 26.84 -4.44
N ALA A 103 -17.31 28.15 -4.38
CA ALA A 103 -17.51 28.98 -5.57
C ALA A 103 -16.32 28.92 -6.53
N ASN A 104 -15.10 28.97 -5.99
CA ASN A 104 -13.86 28.92 -6.78
C ASN A 104 -13.61 27.55 -7.42
N LYS A 105 -14.01 26.45 -6.77
CA LYS A 105 -13.77 25.07 -7.28
C LYS A 105 -14.91 24.48 -8.10
N LYS A 106 -16.16 24.86 -7.82
CA LYS A 106 -17.38 24.24 -8.37
C LYS A 106 -18.29 25.23 -9.10
N GLY A 107 -17.97 26.52 -9.06
CA GLY A 107 -18.76 27.59 -9.67
C GLY A 107 -19.77 28.20 -8.70
N LYS A 108 -20.07 29.50 -8.89
CA LYS A 108 -20.94 30.29 -7.99
C LYS A 108 -22.38 29.77 -7.92
N GLN A 109 -22.88 29.18 -9.00
CA GLN A 109 -24.27 28.71 -9.08
C GLN A 109 -24.51 27.44 -8.28
N ALA A 110 -23.48 26.62 -8.03
CA ALA A 110 -23.60 25.34 -7.37
C ALA A 110 -23.21 25.38 -5.87
N VAL A 111 -23.03 26.58 -5.30
CA VAL A 111 -22.50 26.73 -3.93
C VAL A 111 -23.41 26.08 -2.89
N GLU A 112 -24.71 26.35 -2.95
CA GLU A 112 -25.65 25.84 -1.97
C GLU A 112 -25.78 24.31 -2.06
N ASP A 113 -25.87 23.75 -3.28
CA ASP A 113 -25.94 22.30 -3.50
C ASP A 113 -24.71 21.57 -2.95
N TRP A 114 -23.50 22.09 -3.22
CA TRP A 114 -22.25 21.48 -2.76
C TRP A 114 -22.06 21.63 -1.26
N LYS A 115 -22.51 22.74 -0.68
CA LYS A 115 -22.50 22.97 0.76
C LYS A 115 -23.42 22.01 1.50
N GLN A 116 -24.65 21.81 0.99
CA GLN A 116 -25.58 20.84 1.56
C GLN A 116 -24.99 19.43 1.53
N LYS A 117 -24.39 19.03 0.40
CA LYS A 117 -23.67 17.75 0.27
C LYS A 117 -22.54 17.63 1.30
N LEU A 118 -21.71 18.67 1.45
CA LEU A 118 -20.54 18.64 2.33
C LEU A 118 -20.92 18.57 3.82
N ILE A 119 -21.94 19.31 4.25
CA ILE A 119 -22.34 19.41 5.66
C ILE A 119 -23.26 18.24 6.07
N HIS A 120 -24.22 17.86 5.24
CA HIS A 120 -25.27 16.91 5.63
C HIS A 120 -25.17 15.55 4.93
N GLY A 121 -24.41 15.44 3.83
CA GLY A 121 -24.30 14.17 3.10
C GLY A 121 -23.68 13.06 3.93
N GLU A 122 -24.14 11.83 3.78
CA GLU A 122 -23.48 10.67 4.37
C GLU A 122 -22.47 10.09 3.38
N TYR A 123 -21.24 9.91 3.84
CA TYR A 123 -20.16 9.36 3.05
C TYR A 123 -19.40 8.33 3.87
N GLU A 124 -19.01 7.24 3.21
CA GLU A 124 -18.10 6.27 3.80
C GLU A 124 -16.71 6.93 3.96
N THR A 125 -16.30 7.09 5.22
CA THR A 125 -15.00 7.68 5.59
C THR A 125 -13.98 6.60 5.97
N ILE A 126 -14.39 5.33 5.96
CA ILE A 126 -13.53 4.22 6.32
C ILE A 126 -12.48 4.05 5.22
N ASN A 127 -11.22 4.22 5.63
CA ASN A 127 -10.10 3.99 4.75
C ASN A 127 -9.65 2.54 4.86
N HIS A 128 -9.95 1.74 3.85
CA HIS A 128 -9.51 0.36 3.80
C HIS A 128 -8.07 0.28 3.26
N PRO A 129 -7.10 -0.21 4.06
CA PRO A 129 -5.73 -0.36 3.60
C PRO A 129 -5.71 -1.30 2.39
N ARG A 130 -5.06 -0.92 1.29
CA ARG A 130 -4.85 -1.84 0.16
C ARG A 130 -3.89 -2.96 0.55
N ILE A 131 -2.89 -2.67 1.37
CA ILE A 131 -1.95 -3.68 1.84
C ILE A 131 -2.67 -4.71 2.72
N GLY A 132 -2.39 -5.99 2.49
CA GLY A 132 -3.00 -7.07 3.25
C GLY A 132 -4.35 -7.58 2.76
N GLN A 133 -5.07 -6.86 1.88
CA GLN A 133 -6.38 -7.31 1.37
C GLN A 133 -6.29 -8.63 0.61
N LEU A 134 -5.26 -8.80 -0.23
CA LEU A 134 -5.12 -10.04 -0.99
C LEU A 134 -4.92 -11.24 -0.05
N ARG A 135 -4.03 -11.13 0.93
CA ARG A 135 -3.73 -12.21 1.87
C ARG A 135 -4.86 -12.47 2.88
N CYS A 136 -5.75 -11.51 3.15
CA CYS A 136 -6.86 -11.73 4.08
C CYS A 136 -7.83 -12.81 3.59
N HIS A 137 -7.98 -12.98 2.28
CA HIS A 137 -8.79 -14.04 1.69
C HIS A 137 -8.32 -15.45 2.06
N TRP A 138 -7.01 -15.68 2.27
CA TRP A 138 -6.53 -16.98 2.75
C TRP A 138 -6.99 -17.26 4.17
N LYS A 139 -7.03 -16.22 5.00
CA LYS A 139 -7.48 -16.32 6.38
C LYS A 139 -8.98 -16.54 6.46
N GLU A 140 -9.76 -15.80 5.66
CA GLU A 140 -11.22 -15.88 5.66
C GLU A 140 -11.74 -17.17 5.01
N SER A 141 -11.23 -17.53 3.83
CA SER A 141 -11.76 -18.65 3.05
C SER A 141 -11.17 -20.00 3.44
N TYR A 142 -9.92 -20.02 3.95
CA TYR A 142 -9.18 -21.25 4.21
C TYR A 142 -8.67 -21.38 5.65
N ALA A 143 -8.93 -20.40 6.53
CA ALA A 143 -8.37 -20.34 7.87
C ALA A 143 -6.83 -20.40 7.91
N ILE A 144 -6.16 -19.99 6.82
CA ILE A 144 -4.71 -19.95 6.70
C ILE A 144 -4.21 -18.54 6.96
N ASP A 145 -3.52 -18.35 8.08
CA ASP A 145 -2.83 -17.09 8.39
C ASP A 145 -1.42 -17.11 7.78
N LEU A 146 -1.28 -16.49 6.60
CA LEU A 146 -0.01 -16.41 5.87
C LEU A 146 1.07 -15.64 6.65
N ASP A 147 0.68 -14.58 7.35
CA ASP A 147 1.60 -13.74 8.10
C ASP A 147 2.23 -14.55 9.25
N ASN A 148 1.42 -15.32 9.98
CA ASN A 148 1.94 -16.20 11.03
C ASN A 148 2.83 -17.34 10.51
N HIS A 149 2.59 -17.80 9.28
CA HIS A 149 3.41 -18.85 8.68
C HIS A 149 4.76 -18.35 8.17
N VAL A 150 4.85 -17.08 7.76
CA VAL A 150 6.03 -16.53 7.10
C VAL A 150 6.83 -15.62 8.02
N HIS A 151 6.18 -14.66 8.69
CA HIS A 151 6.86 -13.58 9.41
C HIS A 151 7.79 -14.06 10.52
N PRO A 152 7.41 -15.00 11.41
CA PRO A 152 8.30 -15.40 12.51
C PRO A 152 9.63 -15.97 12.02
N LEU A 153 9.58 -16.83 11.00
CA LEU A 153 10.78 -17.43 10.43
C LEU A 153 11.58 -16.40 9.63
N LEU A 154 10.91 -15.64 8.76
CA LEU A 154 11.53 -14.64 7.91
C LEU A 154 12.23 -13.55 8.75
N PHE A 155 11.57 -13.02 9.77
CA PHE A 155 12.16 -12.00 10.64
C PHE A 155 13.34 -12.56 11.43
N ARG A 156 13.25 -13.78 11.97
CA ARG A 156 14.38 -14.42 12.65
C ARG A 156 15.62 -14.53 11.75
N ILE A 157 15.42 -14.97 10.50
CA ILE A 157 16.49 -15.13 9.53
C ILE A 157 17.05 -13.77 9.10
N LEU A 158 16.18 -12.80 8.76
CA LEU A 158 16.57 -11.46 8.35
C LEU A 158 17.34 -10.73 9.45
N CYS A 159 16.86 -10.78 10.70
CA CYS A 159 17.55 -10.17 11.84
C CYS A 159 18.93 -10.80 12.05
N SER A 160 19.06 -12.12 11.86
CA SER A 160 20.37 -12.77 11.95
C SER A 160 21.30 -12.41 10.79
N PHE A 161 20.78 -12.28 9.57
CA PHE A 161 21.57 -11.90 8.39
C PHE A 161 22.03 -10.43 8.42
N LEU A 162 21.15 -9.53 8.90
CA LEU A 162 21.44 -8.10 9.01
C LEU A 162 22.16 -7.74 10.32
N ASP A 163 22.42 -8.73 11.18
CA ASP A 163 23.02 -8.49 12.49
C ASP A 163 24.35 -7.73 12.35
N GLN A 164 24.46 -6.60 13.06
CA GLN A 164 25.64 -5.72 13.02
C GLN A 164 26.74 -6.20 13.98
N GLY A 165 26.84 -7.50 14.23
CA GLY A 165 27.80 -8.09 15.17
C GLY A 165 27.38 -8.03 16.64
N ILE A 166 26.08 -7.96 16.92
CA ILE A 166 25.53 -8.02 18.28
C ILE A 166 25.15 -9.45 18.65
N ALA A 167 24.75 -10.28 17.68
CA ALA A 167 24.35 -11.65 17.93
C ALA A 167 25.54 -12.46 18.47
N ILE A 168 25.24 -13.26 19.50
CA ILE A 168 26.19 -14.23 20.08
C ILE A 168 26.62 -15.25 19.02
N VAL A 169 25.71 -15.59 18.10
CA VAL A 169 25.97 -16.49 16.98
C VAL A 169 25.92 -15.68 15.69
N GLN A 170 27.06 -15.59 15.02
CA GLN A 170 27.16 -14.93 13.73
C GLN A 170 26.42 -15.73 12.66
N PHE A 171 25.91 -15.02 11.66
CA PHE A 171 25.30 -15.65 10.51
C PHE A 171 26.34 -16.52 9.78
N PRO A 172 26.03 -17.79 9.45
CA PRO A 172 27.04 -18.79 9.07
C PRO A 172 27.67 -18.58 7.68
N VAL A 173 27.13 -17.66 6.87
CA VAL A 173 27.61 -17.36 5.52
C VAL A 173 27.96 -15.88 5.42
N SER A 174 29.23 -15.58 5.15
CA SER A 174 29.73 -14.20 5.00
C SER A 174 29.91 -13.81 3.53
N GLY A 175 29.68 -12.54 3.20
CA GLY A 175 30.06 -11.95 1.90
C GLY A 175 29.15 -12.31 0.72
N GLN A 176 28.01 -12.95 0.98
CA GLN A 176 27.01 -13.31 -0.03
C GLN A 176 25.76 -12.44 0.11
N SER A 177 24.97 -12.35 -0.98
CA SER A 177 23.65 -11.73 -0.92
C SER A 177 22.70 -12.56 -0.05
N PHE A 178 21.62 -11.95 0.45
CA PHE A 178 20.65 -12.63 1.31
C PHE A 178 20.15 -13.95 0.70
N LEU A 179 19.73 -13.95 -0.57
CA LEU A 179 19.20 -15.14 -1.22
C LEU A 179 20.26 -16.23 -1.39
N GLU A 180 21.48 -15.87 -1.81
CA GLU A 180 22.58 -16.82 -1.96
C GLU A 180 23.00 -17.43 -0.63
N SER A 181 23.05 -16.61 0.42
CA SER A 181 23.25 -17.05 1.80
C SER A 181 22.22 -18.10 2.23
N ILE A 182 20.93 -17.90 1.95
CA ILE A 182 19.88 -18.87 2.28
C ILE A 182 19.99 -20.14 1.44
N LYS A 183 20.33 -20.04 0.15
CA LYS A 183 20.58 -21.22 -0.70
C LYS A 183 21.72 -22.08 -0.16
N ILE A 184 22.84 -21.47 0.22
CA ILE A 184 23.99 -22.15 0.80
C ILE A 184 23.61 -22.84 2.10
N ILE A 185 22.89 -22.17 3.00
CA ILE A 185 22.45 -22.76 4.27
C ILE A 185 21.52 -23.94 3.99
N GLU A 186 20.54 -23.80 3.10
CA GLU A 186 19.56 -24.83 2.79
C GLU A 186 20.18 -26.08 2.13
N GLN A 187 21.28 -25.93 1.39
CA GLN A 187 22.03 -27.04 0.80
C GLN A 187 22.92 -27.77 1.82
N ASN A 188 23.47 -27.03 2.79
CA ASN A 188 24.45 -27.55 3.74
C ASN A 188 23.86 -27.86 5.13
N SER A 189 22.55 -27.69 5.32
CA SER A 189 21.87 -27.95 6.60
C SER A 189 21.10 -29.27 6.59
N PHE A 190 21.15 -29.97 7.73
CA PHE A 190 20.32 -31.16 7.98
C PHE A 190 18.83 -30.82 8.15
N VAL A 191 18.50 -29.56 8.44
CA VAL A 191 17.13 -29.06 8.64
C VAL A 191 16.80 -28.05 7.55
N SER A 192 15.56 -28.10 7.04
CA SER A 192 15.09 -27.20 5.98
C SER A 192 14.26 -26.05 6.53
N PHE A 193 14.36 -24.87 5.90
CA PHE A 193 13.44 -23.76 6.13
C PHE A 193 12.05 -24.02 5.53
N PHE A 194 11.96 -24.91 4.54
CA PHE A 194 10.74 -25.21 3.81
C PHE A 194 10.09 -26.50 4.31
N LYS A 195 8.76 -26.50 4.37
CA LYS A 195 8.00 -27.68 4.84
C LYS A 195 7.95 -28.82 3.82
N THR A 196 8.19 -28.56 2.53
CA THR A 196 8.05 -29.55 1.46
C THR A 196 9.25 -29.56 0.52
N LYS A 197 9.61 -30.76 0.04
CA LYS A 197 10.72 -30.96 -0.92
C LYS A 197 10.54 -30.16 -2.20
N LYS A 198 9.30 -30.13 -2.73
CA LYS A 198 8.96 -29.37 -3.94
C LYS A 198 9.30 -27.88 -3.82
N VAL A 199 8.99 -27.25 -2.68
CA VAL A 199 9.25 -25.81 -2.48
C VAL A 199 10.75 -25.57 -2.29
N LYS A 200 11.45 -26.47 -1.58
CA LYS A 200 12.90 -26.43 -1.46
C LYS A 200 13.58 -26.50 -2.84
N GLU A 201 13.20 -27.48 -3.66
CA GLU A 201 13.74 -27.64 -5.02
C GLU A 201 13.47 -26.41 -5.87
N LEU A 202 12.25 -25.88 -5.84
CA LEU A 202 11.89 -24.66 -6.56
C LEU A 202 12.76 -23.47 -6.16
N PHE A 203 13.00 -23.27 -4.86
CA PHE A 203 13.85 -22.20 -4.33
C PHE A 203 15.32 -22.36 -4.72
N LEU A 204 15.82 -23.59 -4.78
CA LEU A 204 17.21 -23.86 -5.17
C LEU A 204 17.43 -23.76 -6.69
N SER A 205 16.40 -24.05 -7.49
CA SER A 205 16.47 -24.03 -8.95
C SER A 205 16.21 -22.66 -9.59
N GLY A 206 15.59 -21.74 -8.85
CA GLY A 206 15.29 -20.37 -9.30
C GLY A 206 16.39 -19.40 -8.94
#